data_AF-A0A1B3LWU5-F1
#
_entry.id   AF-A0A1B3LWU5-F1
#
_cell.length_a   1.000
_cell.length_b   1.000
_cell.length_c   1.000
_cell.angle_alpha   90.00
_cell.angle_beta   90.00
_cell.angle_gamma   90.00
#
_symmetry.space_group_name_H-M   'P 1'
#
loop_
_entity.id
_entity.type
_entity.pdbx_description
1 polymer ?
#
loop_
_entity_poly.entity_id
_entity_poly.type
_entity_poly.pdbx_seq_one_letter_code
_entity_poly.pdbx_strand_id
1 'polypeptide(L)' 'MVGAVVATQQASTAQEVQLAVMKKAMDMQGSGALSLLQSVTGNLPLATTGHVGTQLNLLA' A
#
# COMPACT_ATOMS: atom_id res chain seq x y z
N MET A 1 -32.41 11.63 29.28
CA MET A 1 -31.25 10.73 29.05
C MET A 1 -30.95 10.43 27.57
N VAL A 2 -31.87 10.63 26.62
CA VAL A 2 -31.63 10.35 25.18
C VAL A 2 -30.51 11.19 24.57
N GLY A 3 -30.40 12.48 24.92
CA GLY A 3 -29.34 13.35 24.38
C GLY A 3 -27.92 12.96 24.79
N ALA A 4 -27.74 12.38 25.99
CA ALA A 4 -26.44 11.88 26.45
C ALA A 4 -26.02 10.64 25.64
N VAL A 5 -26.96 9.71 25.39
CA VAL A 5 -26.71 8.51 24.58
C VAL A 5 -26.36 8.88 23.14
N VAL A 6 -27.06 9.86 22.55
CA VAL A 6 -26.76 10.36 21.19
C VAL A 6 -25.38 11.02 21.13
N ALA A 7 -25.01 11.81 22.14
CA ALA A 7 -23.69 12.43 22.20
C ALA A 7 -22.56 11.39 22.33
N THR A 8 -22.75 10.35 23.15
CA THR A 8 -21.80 9.24 23.26
C THR A 8 -21.69 8.45 21.95
N GLN A 9 -22.82 8.22 21.26
CA GLN A 9 -22.84 7.53 19.98
C GLN A 9 -22.09 8.30 18.90
N GLN A 10 -22.31 9.62 18.81
CA GLN A 10 -21.58 10.48 17.85
C GLN A 10 -20.07 10.52 18.13
N ALA A 11 -19.67 10.57 19.41
CA ALA A 11 -18.26 10.52 19.78
C ALA A 11 -17.61 9.19 19.37
N SER A 12 -18.33 8.07 19.55
CA SER A 12 -17.88 6.74 19.10
C SER A 12 -17.74 6.68 17.57
N THR A 13 -18.71 7.21 16.82
CA THR A 13 -18.66 7.24 15.36
C THR A 13 -17.50 8.09 14.83
N ALA A 14 -17.22 9.24 15.46
CA ALA A 14 -16.09 10.09 15.07
C ALA A 14 -14.75 9.36 15.23
N GLN A 15 -14.58 8.61 16.32
CA GLN A 15 -13.38 7.80 16.56
C GLN A 15 -13.24 6.66 15.55
N GLU A 16 -14.35 5.98 15.22
CA GLU A 16 -14.38 4.93 14.19
C GLU A 16 -14.01 5.47 12.80
N VAL A 17 -14.57 6.61 12.40
CA VAL A 17 -14.27 7.25 11.12
C VAL A 17 -12.79 7.59 11.03
N GLN A 18 -12.20 8.12 12.10
CA GLN A 18 -10.79 8.50 12.12
C GLN A 18 -9.87 7.27 11.95
N LEU A 19 -10.22 6.16 12.60
CA LEU A 19 -9.50 4.90 12.45
C LEU A 19 -9.70 4.28 11.06
N ALA A 20 -10.91 4.38 10.50
CA ALA A 20 -11.24 3.89 9.16
C ALA A 20 -10.51 4.68 8.07
N VAL A 21 -10.40 6.00 8.18
CA VAL A 21 -9.62 6.85 7.27
C VAL A 21 -8.13 6.48 7.36
N MET A 22 -7.59 6.31 8.57
CA MET A 22 -6.20 5.89 8.73
C MET A 22 -5.93 4.52 8.11
N LYS A 23 -6.81 3.54 8.33
CA LYS A 23 -6.75 2.23 7.65
C LYS A 23 -6.81 2.37 6.14
N LYS A 24 -7.74 3.17 5.62
CA LYS A 24 -7.89 3.37 4.17
C LYS A 24 -6.65 4.00 3.55
N ALA A 25 -6.03 4.97 4.21
CA ALA A 25 -4.78 5.56 3.76
C ALA A 25 -3.64 4.52 3.72
N MET A 26 -3.57 3.65 4.74
CA MET A 26 -2.59 2.57 4.81
C MET A 26 -2.79 1.54 3.68
N ASP A 27 -4.03 1.13 3.41
CA ASP A 27 -4.38 0.23 2.30
C ASP A 27 -4.03 0.85 0.94
N MET A 28 -4.25 2.15 0.78
CA MET A 28 -3.88 2.88 -0.44
C MET A 28 -2.36 2.91 -0.63
N GLN A 29 -1.60 3.15 0.44
CA GLN A 29 -0.14 3.11 0.41
C GLN A 29 0.37 1.69 0.07
N GLY A 30 -0.23 0.66 0.65
CA GLY A 30 0.09 -0.74 0.33
C GLY A 30 -0.21 -1.09 -1.13
N SER A 31 -1.32 -0.61 -1.68
CA SER A 31 -1.68 -0.80 -3.09
C SER A 31 -0.72 -0.09 -4.06
N GLY A 32 -0.26 1.11 -3.68
CA GLY A 32 0.78 1.84 -4.41
C GLY A 32 2.13 1.10 -4.39
N ALA A 33 2.54 0.60 -3.23
CA ALA A 33 3.74 -0.21 -3.09
C ALA A 33 3.66 -1.51 -3.90
N LEU A 34 2.50 -2.19 -3.92
CA LEU A 34 2.29 -3.38 -4.75
C LEU A 34 2.39 -3.05 -6.24
N SER A 35 1.83 -1.92 -6.68
CA SER A 35 1.93 -1.45 -8.06
C SER A 35 3.39 -1.17 -8.46
N LEU A 36 4.18 -0.58 -7.57
CA LEU A 36 5.61 -0.39 -7.78
C LEU A 36 6.36 -1.72 -7.85
N LEU A 37 6.08 -2.67 -6.95
CA LEU A 37 6.67 -4.02 -6.99
C LEU A 37 6.30 -4.78 -8.28
N GLN A 38 5.05 -4.66 -8.73
CA GLN A 38 4.59 -5.20 -10.01
C GLN A 38 5.28 -4.54 -11.21
N SER A 39 5.54 -3.22 -11.14
CA SER A 39 6.27 -2.52 -12.19
C SER A 39 7.73 -2.97 -12.32
N VAL A 40 8.37 -3.38 -11.21
CA VAL A 40 9.76 -3.88 -11.19
C VAL A 40 9.85 -5.36 -11.57
N THR A 41 8.80 -6.14 -11.35
CA THR A 41 8.75 -7.58 -11.74
C THR A 41 8.28 -7.81 -13.18
N GLY A 42 7.80 -6.77 -13.88
CA GLY A 42 7.50 -6.85 -15.31
C GLY A 42 8.78 -7.12 -16.11
N ASN A 43 8.80 -8.23 -16.87
CA ASN A 43 9.85 -8.73 -17.77
C ASN A 43 11.04 -7.77 -17.95
N LEU A 44 11.95 -7.76 -16.96
CA LEU A 44 13.12 -6.91 -16.97
C LEU A 44 14.07 -7.47 -18.04
N PRO A 45 14.29 -6.79 -19.16
CA PRO A 45 15.08 -7.34 -20.24
C PRO A 45 16.50 -7.61 -19.74
N LEU A 46 16.95 -8.85 -19.93
CA LEU A 46 18.32 -9.25 -19.64
C LEU A 46 19.26 -8.34 -20.45
N ALA A 47 20.26 -7.75 -19.79
CA ALA A 47 21.26 -6.94 -20.49
C ALA A 47 22.04 -7.84 -21.46
N THR A 48 21.83 -7.69 -22.77
CA THR A 48 22.38 -8.57 -23.82
C THR A 48 23.81 -8.20 -24.27
N THR A 49 24.41 -7.12 -23.76
CA THR A 49 25.71 -6.66 -24.26
C THR A 49 26.58 -6.00 -23.19
N GLY A 50 27.78 -6.56 -22.96
CA GLY A 50 28.85 -6.02 -22.11
C GLY A 50 30.14 -6.85 -22.26
N HIS A 51 31.31 -6.20 -22.32
CA HIS A 51 32.59 -6.83 -22.71
C HIS A 51 33.26 -7.69 -21.63
N VAL A 52 32.71 -7.76 -20.41
CA VAL A 52 33.24 -8.59 -19.32
C VAL A 52 32.08 -9.06 -18.44
N GLY A 53 31.76 -10.36 -18.48
CA GLY A 53 31.05 -11.05 -17.40
C GLY A 53 29.60 -10.65 -17.11
N THR A 54 28.71 -10.56 -18.12
CA THR A 54 27.26 -10.44 -17.89
C THR A 54 26.61 -11.80 -17.54
N GLN A 55 27.14 -12.45 -16.50
CA GLN A 55 26.41 -13.43 -15.67
C GLN A 55 26.10 -12.64 -14.39
N LEU A 56 24.94 -12.08 -14.13
CA LEU A 56 23.60 -12.65 -14.10
C LEU A 56 22.64 -11.45 -13.92
N ASN A 57 21.58 -11.32 -14.74
CA ASN A 57 20.42 -10.50 -14.35
C ASN A 57 19.32 -11.49 -13.94
N LEU A 58 19.36 -11.97 -12.69
CA LEU A 58 18.36 -12.88 -12.13
C LEU A 58 17.37 -12.07 -11.28
N LEU A 59 16.15 -11.88 -11.77
CA LEU A 59 14.99 -11.99 -10.90
C LEU A 59 14.54 -13.45 -10.97
N ALA A 60 14.58 -14.16 -9.84
CA ALA A 60 13.90 -15.45 -9.65
C ALA A 60 12.60 -15.21 -8.87
#